data_AF-A0A0C2XSP7-F1
#
_entry.id   AF-A0A0C2XSP7-F1
#
_cell.length_a   1.000
_cell.length_b   1.000
_cell.length_c   1.000
_cell.angle_alpha   90.00
_cell.angle_beta   90.00
_cell.angle_gamma   90.00
#
_symmetry.space_group_name_H-M   'P 1'
#
loop_
_entity.id
_entity.type
_entity.pdbx_description
1 polymer ?
#
loop_
_entity_poly.entity_id
_entity_poly.type
_entity_poly.pdbx_seq_one_letter_code
_entity_poly.pdbx_strand_id
1 'polypeptide(L)'
;MVNGTPVDHSCSYSAPGSTIDLDARQSSRPSCVISSKRADPPWHPKLTLYRLLVILSTLGLAAVKTVTSYLDLSFASITLEWILGVVVFLFFHILSAYEETSNKHLIWLFNYDYMEYLWVFLEKSTGFHRPYYISDEIDTRDQAEVGIHPHVTGYRIIVTLVVASGGFTKSALLYGQKDTEATTLECLFGVAIAAGLDWLGLYEASSTKVYPKLFHVDYSGGTSNSITEAGIVFLHLSALIGCSALSYGFYLLALVFLPGDSPSKSNNGRGILRMIVSNLFVGVNSFISLAFAMGVFVLLYQIGRRDHASLLGRCIARLSGVRLILYVRRTYWLPSGISFHPRPRLFYLKRLIIRQAIKIPMNLALLCGLILTVIFFLVGMLVWCSLAINLLKGGPWYLLLVMIHFLLSLFVIPTFLFLCGIIIQLGYKGVVDHFSGAWKDLR
;
A
#
# COMPACT_ATOMS: atom_id res chain seq x y z
N MET A 1 54.76 -24.96 17.51
CA MET A 1 55.16 -24.00 18.56
C MET A 1 55.92 -22.86 17.89
N VAL A 2 55.22 -21.76 17.62
CA VAL A 2 55.78 -20.50 17.13
C VAL A 2 55.04 -19.41 17.90
N ASN A 3 55.74 -18.76 18.84
CA ASN A 3 55.20 -17.68 19.66
C ASN A 3 55.25 -16.38 18.86
N GLY A 4 54.08 -15.86 18.48
CA GLY A 4 53.91 -14.51 17.94
C GLY A 4 53.44 -13.57 19.04
N THR A 5 54.30 -12.63 19.42
CA THR A 5 54.00 -11.52 20.34
C THR A 5 53.13 -10.45 19.67
N PRO A 6 52.23 -9.77 20.41
CA PRO A 6 51.37 -8.72 19.86
C PRO A 6 52.16 -7.42 19.68
N VAL A 7 51.93 -6.75 18.55
CA VAL A 7 52.48 -5.43 18.22
C VAL A 7 51.54 -4.38 18.77
N ASP A 8 51.97 -3.68 19.82
CA ASP A 8 51.28 -2.52 20.38
C ASP A 8 51.54 -1.27 19.51
N HIS A 9 50.53 -0.78 18.80
CA HIS A 9 50.55 0.53 18.15
C HIS A 9 50.09 1.62 19.13
N SER A 10 51.06 2.24 19.80
CA SER A 10 50.86 3.45 20.59
C SER A 10 51.08 4.69 19.72
N CYS A 11 49.99 5.34 19.30
CA CYS A 11 50.03 6.65 18.65
C CYS A 11 50.33 7.74 19.69
N SER A 12 51.58 8.18 19.72
CA SER A 12 52.04 9.39 20.39
C SER A 12 51.54 10.63 19.63
N TYR A 13 50.54 11.33 20.18
CA TYR A 13 50.18 12.69 19.76
C TYR A 13 51.15 13.68 20.41
N SER A 14 51.99 14.29 19.58
CA SER A 14 52.87 15.40 19.97
C SER A 14 52.06 16.70 19.99
N ALA A 15 52.09 17.40 21.12
CA ALA A 15 51.57 18.75 21.29
C ALA A 15 52.56 19.80 20.74
N PRO A 16 52.07 20.93 20.19
CA PRO A 16 52.82 22.18 20.20
C PRO A 16 52.16 23.20 21.14
N GLY A 17 52.95 23.66 22.12
CA GLY A 17 52.63 24.78 23.01
C GLY A 17 52.53 26.12 22.29
N SER A 18 51.57 26.95 22.75
CA SER A 18 51.75 28.27 23.39
C SER A 18 52.08 29.43 22.44
N THR A 19 51.24 30.45 22.31
CA THR A 19 51.14 31.59 23.24
C THR A 19 49.89 32.42 22.89
N ILE A 20 48.96 32.61 23.84
CA ILE A 20 48.66 33.89 24.52
C ILE A 20 48.41 35.07 23.56
N ASP A 21 47.13 35.41 23.37
CA ASP A 21 46.67 36.80 23.45
C ASP A 21 45.29 36.84 24.13
N LEU A 22 45.33 37.38 25.34
CA LEU A 22 44.20 37.69 26.22
C LEU A 22 43.75 39.10 25.85
N ASP A 23 42.71 39.22 25.02
CA ASP A 23 42.01 40.50 24.85
C ASP A 23 40.52 40.33 25.19
N ALA A 24 40.27 40.45 26.50
CA ALA A 24 38.96 40.43 27.11
C ALA A 24 38.25 41.77 26.85
N ARG A 25 37.67 41.94 25.67
CA ARG A 25 36.63 42.96 25.44
C ARG A 25 35.27 42.29 25.30
N GLN A 26 34.73 42.02 26.49
CA GLN A 26 33.41 41.49 26.76
C GLN A 26 32.34 42.50 26.31
N SER A 27 32.05 42.52 25.01
CA SER A 27 30.87 43.16 24.44
C SER A 27 29.67 42.25 24.72
N SER A 28 28.99 42.52 25.82
CA SER A 28 27.69 41.97 26.17
C SER A 28 26.62 42.52 25.22
N ARG A 29 26.67 42.09 23.96
CA ARG A 29 25.54 42.21 23.05
C ARG A 29 24.61 41.02 23.33
N PRO A 30 23.38 41.23 23.81
CA PRO A 30 22.41 40.15 23.94
C PRO A 30 22.01 39.76 22.52
N SER A 31 22.80 38.87 21.92
CA SER A 31 22.43 38.13 20.73
C SER A 31 21.29 37.22 21.14
N CYS A 32 20.09 37.79 21.17
CA CYS A 32 18.84 37.07 21.03
C CYS A 32 18.86 36.45 19.63
N VAL A 33 19.73 35.46 19.43
CA VAL A 33 19.64 34.50 18.34
C VAL A 33 18.44 33.68 18.73
N ILE A 34 17.28 34.21 18.37
CA ILE A 34 16.08 33.43 18.16
C ILE A 34 16.52 32.40 17.13
N SER A 35 16.98 31.25 17.62
CA SER A 35 17.05 30.01 16.88
C SER A 35 15.60 29.68 16.55
N SER A 36 15.04 30.41 15.60
CA SER A 36 13.87 30.01 14.85
C SER A 36 14.34 28.70 14.22
N LYS A 37 14.00 27.61 14.91
CA LYS A 37 14.40 26.26 14.56
C LYS A 37 13.91 26.06 13.13
N ARG A 38 14.80 26.32 12.17
CA ARG A 38 14.49 26.33 10.74
C ARG A 38 13.95 24.93 10.49
N ALA A 39 12.71 24.85 10.03
CA ALA A 39 12.17 23.55 9.67
C ALA A 39 13.11 22.99 8.60
N ASP A 40 13.74 21.85 8.90
CA ASP A 40 14.56 21.18 7.90
C ASP A 40 13.66 20.92 6.69
N PRO A 41 14.14 21.22 5.48
CA PRO A 41 13.33 21.04 4.29
C PRO A 41 12.87 19.58 4.17
N PRO A 42 11.67 19.33 3.62
CA PRO A 42 11.27 17.96 3.32
C PRO A 42 12.28 17.33 2.36
N TRP A 43 12.64 16.08 2.64
CA TRP A 43 13.49 15.31 1.75
C TRP A 43 12.66 14.69 0.64
N HIS A 44 13.17 14.74 -0.59
CA HIS A 44 12.58 14.09 -1.74
C HIS A 44 13.66 13.32 -2.54
N PRO A 45 13.35 12.10 -2.98
CA PRO A 45 14.27 11.29 -3.77
C PRO A 45 14.59 11.91 -5.14
N LYS A 46 15.82 11.72 -5.64
CA LYS A 46 16.22 12.18 -6.98
C LYS A 46 15.61 11.28 -8.05
N LEU A 47 15.07 11.89 -9.10
CA LEU A 47 14.66 11.16 -10.31
C LEU A 47 15.79 11.24 -11.33
N THR A 48 16.71 10.29 -11.27
CA THR A 48 17.84 10.22 -12.20
C THR A 48 17.39 9.74 -13.57
N LEU A 49 18.17 9.98 -14.64
CA LEU A 49 17.79 9.47 -15.97
C LEU A 49 17.71 7.95 -15.97
N TYR A 50 18.64 7.28 -15.29
CA TYR A 50 18.62 5.83 -15.12
C TYR A 50 17.27 5.36 -14.53
N ARG A 51 16.86 5.93 -13.40
CA ARG A 51 15.59 5.59 -12.74
C ARG A 51 14.39 5.89 -13.64
N LEU A 52 14.41 7.03 -14.33
CA LEU A 52 13.38 7.38 -15.31
C LEU A 52 13.30 6.35 -16.46
N LEU A 53 14.44 5.89 -16.98
CA LEU A 53 14.50 4.87 -18.02
C LEU A 53 13.98 3.52 -17.54
N VAL A 54 14.26 3.12 -16.29
CA VAL A 54 13.72 1.90 -15.69
C VAL A 54 12.18 2.00 -15.60
N ILE A 55 11.64 3.12 -15.11
CA ILE A 55 10.18 3.33 -15.02
C ILE A 55 9.54 3.37 -16.42
N LEU A 56 10.11 4.14 -17.35
CA LEU A 56 9.59 4.27 -18.72
C LEU A 56 9.67 2.96 -19.49
N SER A 57 10.72 2.16 -19.30
CA SER A 57 10.82 0.85 -19.93
C SER A 57 9.74 -0.10 -19.39
N THR A 58 9.52 -0.12 -18.08
CA THR A 58 8.48 -0.95 -17.45
C THR A 58 7.09 -0.57 -17.99
N LEU A 59 6.80 0.73 -18.09
CA LEU A 59 5.56 1.25 -18.68
C LEU A 59 5.45 0.91 -20.18
N GLY A 60 6.53 1.11 -20.93
CA GLY A 60 6.58 0.85 -22.37
C GLY A 60 6.38 -0.62 -22.71
N LEU A 61 7.03 -1.53 -21.97
CA LEU A 61 6.88 -2.97 -22.12
C LEU A 61 5.45 -3.41 -21.87
N ALA A 62 4.84 -2.90 -20.81
CA ALA A 62 3.45 -3.21 -20.53
C ALA A 62 2.48 -2.64 -21.56
N ALA A 63 2.71 -1.42 -22.05
CA ALA A 63 1.90 -0.85 -23.12
C ALA A 63 1.99 -1.69 -24.40
N VAL A 64 3.21 -2.07 -24.82
CA VAL A 64 3.45 -2.92 -25.99
C VAL A 64 2.82 -4.31 -25.80
N LYS A 65 2.94 -4.91 -24.61
CA LYS A 65 2.32 -6.19 -24.28
C LYS A 65 0.80 -6.12 -24.33
N THR A 66 0.23 -5.04 -23.80
CA THR A 66 -1.20 -4.79 -23.83
C THR A 66 -1.69 -4.68 -25.28
N VAL A 67 -1.04 -3.85 -26.09
CA VAL A 67 -1.41 -3.66 -27.51
C VAL A 67 -1.28 -4.95 -28.30
N THR A 68 -0.19 -5.70 -28.14
CA THR A 68 -0.01 -6.97 -28.88
C THR A 68 -0.98 -8.05 -28.42
N SER A 69 -1.35 -8.08 -27.13
CA SER A 69 -2.41 -8.94 -26.61
C SER A 69 -3.78 -8.58 -27.17
N TYR A 70 -4.08 -7.28 -27.36
CA TYR A 70 -5.35 -6.84 -27.95
C TYR A 70 -5.45 -7.13 -29.45
N LEU A 71 -4.32 -7.28 -30.14
CA LEU A 71 -4.25 -7.63 -31.56
C LEU A 71 -4.23 -9.16 -31.79
N ASP A 72 -4.47 -9.96 -30.75
CA ASP A 72 -4.39 -11.44 -30.77
C ASP A 72 -3.03 -11.99 -31.25
N LEU A 73 -1.96 -11.20 -31.11
CA LEU A 73 -0.59 -11.60 -31.48
C LEU A 73 0.12 -12.28 -30.30
N SER A 74 -0.46 -13.36 -29.79
CA SER A 74 0.00 -14.05 -28.57
C SER A 74 1.47 -14.48 -28.64
N PHE A 75 1.92 -15.02 -29.77
CA PHE A 75 3.32 -15.42 -29.98
C PHE A 75 4.28 -14.23 -29.94
N ALA A 76 3.87 -13.09 -30.55
CA ALA A 76 4.68 -11.87 -30.53
C ALA A 76 4.73 -11.29 -29.11
N SER A 77 3.63 -11.29 -28.37
CA SER A 77 3.55 -10.84 -26.98
C SER A 77 4.49 -11.64 -26.07
N ILE A 78 4.47 -12.98 -26.17
CA ILE A 78 5.37 -13.86 -25.41
C ILE A 78 6.83 -13.62 -25.82
N THR A 79 7.10 -13.51 -27.12
CA THR A 79 8.47 -13.28 -27.61
C THR A 79 9.01 -11.92 -27.16
N LEU A 80 8.19 -10.88 -27.18
CA LEU A 80 8.53 -9.56 -26.67
C LEU A 80 8.75 -9.58 -25.16
N GLU A 81 7.93 -10.30 -24.40
CA GLU A 81 8.12 -10.50 -22.96
C GLU A 81 9.48 -11.13 -22.66
N TRP A 82 9.88 -12.18 -23.38
CA TRP A 82 11.18 -12.82 -23.17
C TRP A 82 12.35 -11.96 -23.65
N ILE A 83 12.30 -11.47 -24.89
CA ILE A 83 13.42 -10.71 -25.46
C ILE A 83 13.56 -9.39 -24.72
N LEU A 84 12.50 -8.60 -24.64
CA LEU A 84 12.61 -7.31 -23.98
C LEU A 84 12.75 -7.49 -22.47
N GLY A 85 12.02 -8.40 -21.83
CA GLY A 85 12.17 -8.67 -20.41
C GLY A 85 13.61 -9.02 -20.05
N VAL A 86 14.22 -10.00 -20.73
CA VAL A 86 15.59 -10.44 -20.40
C VAL A 86 16.65 -9.43 -20.86
N VAL A 87 16.59 -8.94 -22.10
CA VAL A 87 17.62 -8.05 -22.64
C VAL A 87 17.58 -6.69 -21.95
N VAL A 88 16.40 -6.10 -21.76
CA VAL A 88 16.24 -4.81 -21.08
C VAL A 88 16.59 -4.94 -19.60
N PHE A 89 16.19 -6.04 -18.94
CA PHE A 89 16.59 -6.29 -17.56
C PHE A 89 18.11 -6.44 -17.41
N LEU A 90 18.76 -7.25 -18.26
CA LEU A 90 20.23 -7.41 -18.22
C LEU A 90 20.94 -6.08 -18.49
N PHE A 91 20.44 -5.29 -19.44
CA PHE A 91 20.98 -3.97 -19.73
C PHE A 91 20.88 -3.04 -18.51
N PHE A 92 19.71 -2.96 -17.86
CA PHE A 92 19.56 -2.16 -16.65
C PHE A 92 20.33 -2.72 -15.47
N HIS A 93 20.46 -4.03 -15.34
CA HIS A 93 21.26 -4.66 -14.31
C HIS A 93 22.75 -4.29 -14.45
N ILE A 94 23.28 -4.32 -15.67
CA ILE A 94 24.65 -3.87 -15.97
C ILE A 94 24.78 -2.37 -15.67
N LEU A 95 23.81 -1.54 -16.07
CA LEU A 95 23.80 -0.11 -15.72
C LEU A 95 23.77 0.11 -14.20
N SER A 96 22.99 -0.68 -13.46
CA SER A 96 22.94 -0.61 -12.00
C SER A 96 24.30 -0.90 -11.37
N ALA A 97 25.06 -1.87 -11.91
CA ALA A 97 26.42 -2.13 -11.46
C ALA A 97 27.37 -0.94 -11.75
N TYR A 98 27.12 -0.17 -12.81
CA TYR A 98 27.86 1.07 -13.07
C TYR A 98 27.50 2.23 -12.11
N GLU A 99 26.28 2.22 -11.55
CA GLU A 99 25.87 3.18 -10.51
C GLU A 99 26.78 3.03 -9.28
N GLU A 100 27.04 1.80 -8.84
CA GLU A 100 27.89 1.50 -7.67
C GLU A 100 29.37 1.85 -7.90
N THR A 101 29.88 1.71 -9.12
CA THR A 101 31.30 1.95 -9.43
C THR A 101 31.67 3.42 -9.67
N SER A 102 30.70 4.34 -9.67
CA SER A 102 30.91 5.80 -9.88
C SER A 102 31.83 6.06 -11.08
N ASN A 103 31.48 5.48 -12.23
CA ASN A 103 32.21 5.73 -13.46
C ASN A 103 32.03 7.19 -13.89
N LYS A 104 33.13 7.94 -13.98
CA LYS A 104 33.13 9.37 -14.34
C LYS A 104 32.43 9.67 -15.67
N HIS A 105 32.44 8.73 -16.61
CA HIS A 105 31.82 8.90 -17.93
C HIS A 105 30.29 8.84 -17.90
N LEU A 106 29.70 8.16 -16.92
CA LEU A 106 28.24 7.98 -16.79
C LEU A 106 27.64 8.83 -15.65
N ILE A 107 28.39 9.79 -15.11
CA ILE A 107 27.91 10.70 -14.06
C ILE A 107 26.59 11.39 -14.46
N TRP A 108 26.44 11.77 -15.72
CA TRP A 108 25.24 12.44 -16.22
C TRP A 108 23.97 11.56 -16.12
N LEU A 109 24.12 10.24 -16.21
CA LEU A 109 23.02 9.27 -16.16
C LEU A 109 22.49 9.08 -14.72
N PHE A 110 23.39 9.14 -13.73
CA PHE A 110 23.10 8.83 -12.33
C PHE A 110 23.00 10.05 -11.41
N ASN A 111 23.70 11.15 -11.66
CA ASN A 111 23.71 12.30 -10.74
C ASN A 111 22.71 13.40 -11.10
N TYR A 112 22.20 13.40 -12.34
CA TYR A 112 21.35 14.48 -12.81
C TYR A 112 19.90 14.31 -12.37
N ASP A 113 19.35 15.28 -11.62
CA ASP A 113 18.00 15.22 -11.06
C ASP A 113 16.96 15.78 -12.04
N TYR A 114 16.24 14.89 -12.72
CA TYR A 114 15.20 15.26 -13.68
C TYR A 114 13.94 15.83 -13.02
N MET A 115 13.82 15.76 -11.69
CA MET A 115 12.72 16.45 -11.00
C MET A 115 12.75 17.95 -11.26
N GLU A 116 13.92 18.56 -11.47
CA GLU A 116 14.01 19.99 -11.78
C GLU A 116 13.28 20.34 -13.08
N TYR A 117 13.47 19.53 -14.13
CA TYR A 117 12.79 19.70 -15.41
C TYR A 117 11.31 19.45 -15.29
N LEU A 118 10.92 18.42 -14.54
CA LEU A 118 9.53 18.08 -14.32
C LEU A 118 8.80 19.21 -13.59
N TRP A 119 9.44 19.83 -12.59
CA TRP A 119 8.88 20.99 -11.89
C TRP A 119 8.78 22.22 -12.79
N VAL A 120 9.80 22.53 -13.60
CA VAL A 120 9.73 23.65 -14.57
C VAL A 120 8.60 23.42 -15.59
N PHE A 121 8.43 22.17 -16.05
CA PHE A 121 7.34 21.80 -16.93
C PHE A 121 5.97 21.93 -16.25
N LEU A 122 5.83 21.46 -15.00
CA LEU A 122 4.60 21.60 -14.22
C LEU A 122 4.28 23.06 -13.93
N GLU A 123 5.26 23.86 -13.53
CA GLU A 123 5.11 25.30 -13.29
C GLU A 123 4.61 26.00 -14.55
N LYS A 124 5.21 25.70 -15.71
CA LYS A 124 4.79 26.26 -17.00
C LYS A 124 3.40 25.80 -17.43
N SER A 125 3.03 24.54 -17.17
CA SER A 125 1.76 23.96 -17.65
C SER A 125 0.57 24.20 -16.73
N THR A 126 0.80 24.27 -15.42
CA THR A 126 -0.26 24.30 -14.39
C THR A 126 -0.14 25.47 -13.40
N GLY A 127 0.99 26.20 -13.39
CA GLY A 127 1.26 27.26 -12.43
C GLY A 127 1.71 26.76 -11.04
N PHE A 128 1.88 25.45 -10.84
CA PHE A 128 2.38 24.91 -9.58
C PHE A 128 3.85 25.26 -9.37
N HIS A 129 4.12 26.09 -8.37
CA HIS A 129 5.48 26.51 -8.03
C HIS A 129 6.26 25.35 -7.41
N ARG A 130 7.55 25.24 -7.77
CA ARG A 130 8.46 24.22 -7.24
C ARG A 130 8.57 24.33 -5.71
N PRO A 131 8.30 23.26 -4.95
CA PRO A 131 8.56 23.25 -3.51
C PRO A 131 10.08 23.24 -3.23
N TYR A 132 10.50 23.86 -2.13
CA TYR A 132 11.88 23.76 -1.65
C TYR A 132 12.08 22.42 -0.94
N TYR A 133 12.96 21.56 -1.48
CA TYR A 133 13.29 20.26 -0.91
C TYR A 133 14.79 19.97 -1.00
N ILE A 134 15.23 18.98 -0.22
CA ILE A 134 16.59 18.42 -0.29
C ILE A 134 16.50 17.03 -0.93
N SER A 135 17.45 16.69 -1.80
CA SER A 135 17.54 15.40 -2.48
C SER A 135 18.90 14.70 -2.30
N ASP A 136 19.58 14.95 -1.18
CA ASP A 136 20.84 14.30 -0.85
C ASP A 136 20.63 12.81 -0.55
N GLU A 137 21.41 11.95 -1.19
CA GLU A 137 21.29 10.50 -1.04
C GLU A 137 22.46 9.98 -0.20
N ILE A 138 22.21 8.95 0.62
CA ILE A 138 23.28 8.26 1.35
C ILE A 138 24.14 7.53 0.32
N ASP A 139 25.45 7.69 0.40
CA ASP A 139 26.36 6.90 -0.43
C ASP A 139 26.21 5.42 -0.05
N THR A 140 25.73 4.61 -0.98
CA THR A 140 25.51 3.17 -0.78
C THR A 140 26.82 2.43 -0.52
N ARG A 141 27.96 3.01 -0.90
CA ARG A 141 29.29 2.48 -0.63
C ARG A 141 29.59 2.40 0.86
N ASP A 142 29.20 3.43 1.60
CA ASP A 142 29.38 3.48 3.05
C ASP A 142 28.53 2.40 3.76
N GLN A 143 27.44 1.95 3.13
CA GLN A 143 26.61 0.85 3.66
C GLN A 143 27.17 -0.53 3.29
N ALA A 144 27.77 -0.68 2.11
CA ALA A 144 28.30 -1.95 1.62
C ALA A 144 29.50 -2.46 2.45
N GLU A 145 30.26 -1.56 3.09
CA GLU A 145 31.42 -1.95 3.90
C GLU A 145 31.04 -2.61 5.25
N VAL A 146 29.81 -2.42 5.74
CA VAL A 146 29.46 -2.74 7.15
C VAL A 146 28.82 -4.12 7.32
N GLY A 147 28.47 -4.85 6.26
CA GLY A 147 27.84 -6.17 6.42
C GLY A 147 27.91 -7.09 5.20
N ILE A 148 28.34 -8.33 5.43
CA ILE A 148 28.43 -9.39 4.40
C ILE A 148 27.02 -9.87 3.96
N HIS A 149 25.94 -9.47 4.66
CA HIS A 149 24.60 -10.01 4.44
C HIS A 149 23.62 -8.89 4.05
N PRO A 150 22.82 -9.05 2.98
CA PRO A 150 21.83 -8.06 2.59
C PRO A 150 20.76 -7.95 3.69
N HIS A 151 20.52 -6.73 4.18
CA HIS A 151 19.53 -6.48 5.22
C HIS A 151 18.12 -6.86 4.75
N VAL A 152 17.38 -7.58 5.60
CA VAL A 152 15.98 -7.90 5.32
C VAL A 152 15.15 -6.71 5.81
N THR A 153 14.96 -5.72 4.95
CA THR A 153 14.20 -4.51 5.28
C THR A 153 12.68 -4.73 5.11
N GLY A 154 11.87 -3.91 5.77
CA GLY A 154 10.41 -3.96 5.62
C GLY A 154 9.95 -3.73 4.17
N TYR A 155 10.66 -2.88 3.43
CA TYR A 155 10.43 -2.65 2.01
C TYR A 155 10.65 -3.92 1.18
N ARG A 156 11.79 -4.61 1.36
CA ARG A 156 12.11 -5.85 0.64
C ARG A 156 11.10 -6.96 0.93
N ILE A 157 10.60 -7.02 2.17
CA ILE A 157 9.49 -7.90 2.52
C ILE A 157 8.25 -7.53 1.68
N ILE A 158 7.78 -6.28 1.70
CA ILE A 158 6.60 -5.85 0.92
C ILE A 158 6.75 -6.16 -0.57
N VAL A 159 7.90 -5.84 -1.17
CA VAL A 159 8.17 -6.11 -2.59
C VAL A 159 8.07 -7.60 -2.90
N THR A 160 8.74 -8.44 -2.11
CA THR A 160 8.71 -9.90 -2.27
C THR A 160 7.27 -10.44 -2.20
N LEU A 161 6.47 -9.90 -1.29
CA LEU A 161 5.08 -10.32 -1.09
C LEU A 161 4.17 -9.92 -2.24
N VAL A 162 4.33 -8.69 -2.73
CA VAL A 162 3.59 -8.20 -3.89
C VAL A 162 3.94 -9.03 -5.13
N VAL A 163 5.23 -9.31 -5.35
CA VAL A 163 5.68 -10.14 -6.48
C VAL A 163 5.13 -11.57 -6.35
N ALA A 164 5.23 -12.17 -5.17
CA ALA A 164 4.72 -13.52 -4.94
C ALA A 164 3.20 -13.61 -5.18
N SER A 165 2.43 -12.70 -4.59
CA SER A 165 0.97 -12.67 -4.73
C SER A 165 0.51 -12.36 -6.17
N GLY A 166 1.19 -11.45 -6.87
CA GLY A 166 0.98 -11.19 -8.29
C GLY A 166 1.24 -12.42 -9.15
N GLY A 167 2.36 -13.12 -8.90
CA GLY A 167 2.73 -14.35 -9.58
C GLY A 167 1.73 -15.49 -9.34
N PHE A 168 1.27 -15.68 -8.11
CA PHE A 168 0.23 -16.67 -7.79
C PHE A 168 -1.10 -16.34 -8.50
N THR A 169 -1.51 -15.08 -8.48
CA THR A 169 -2.77 -14.65 -9.12
C THR A 169 -2.72 -14.84 -10.64
N LYS A 170 -1.59 -14.44 -11.27
CA LYS A 170 -1.34 -14.68 -12.70
C LYS A 170 -1.40 -16.18 -13.01
N SER A 171 -0.71 -17.00 -12.23
CA SER A 171 -0.69 -18.46 -12.41
C SER A 171 -2.09 -19.07 -12.32
N ALA A 172 -2.88 -18.67 -11.32
CA ALA A 172 -4.24 -19.14 -11.15
C ALA A 172 -5.14 -18.80 -12.35
N LEU A 173 -5.01 -17.58 -12.91
CA LEU A 173 -5.76 -17.18 -14.11
C LEU A 173 -5.32 -17.94 -15.36
N LEU A 174 -4.01 -18.17 -15.54
CA LEU A 174 -3.50 -18.97 -16.65
C LEU A 174 -3.97 -20.43 -16.57
N TYR A 175 -3.94 -21.05 -15.39
CA TYR A 175 -4.50 -22.39 -15.19
C TYR A 175 -6.02 -22.44 -15.43
N GLY A 176 -6.72 -21.33 -15.20
CA GLY A 176 -8.14 -21.16 -15.52
C GLY A 176 -8.44 -20.92 -17.00
N GLN A 177 -7.44 -20.98 -17.90
CA GLN A 177 -7.56 -20.67 -19.33
C GLN A 177 -8.04 -19.22 -19.59
N LYS A 178 -7.56 -18.28 -18.78
CA LYS A 178 -7.97 -16.87 -18.81
C LYS A 178 -6.83 -15.93 -19.15
N ASP A 179 -6.22 -16.17 -20.30
CA ASP A 179 -4.98 -15.52 -20.71
C ASP A 179 -5.11 -13.99 -20.85
N THR A 180 -6.25 -13.51 -21.35
CA THR A 180 -6.53 -12.07 -21.48
C THR A 180 -6.63 -11.38 -20.13
N GLU A 181 -7.27 -12.02 -19.15
CA GLU A 181 -7.45 -11.46 -17.80
C GLU A 181 -6.14 -11.46 -17.03
N ALA A 182 -5.36 -12.55 -17.15
CA ALA A 182 -4.01 -12.63 -16.60
C ALA A 182 -3.11 -11.51 -17.12
N THR A 183 -3.16 -11.27 -18.44
CA THR A 183 -2.39 -10.21 -19.10
C THR A 183 -2.85 -8.82 -18.67
N THR A 184 -4.16 -8.62 -18.53
CA THR A 184 -4.74 -7.34 -18.09
C THR A 184 -4.34 -7.03 -16.64
N LEU A 185 -4.38 -8.04 -15.76
CA LEU A 185 -3.98 -7.90 -14.36
C LEU A 185 -2.50 -7.54 -14.26
N GLU A 186 -1.66 -8.25 -15.00
CA GLU A 186 -0.22 -7.98 -15.06
C GLU A 186 0.10 -6.57 -15.57
N CYS A 187 -0.58 -6.14 -16.64
CA CYS A 187 -0.33 -4.83 -17.23
C CYS A 187 -0.86 -3.67 -16.38
N LEU A 188 -2.05 -3.79 -15.80
CA LEU A 188 -2.63 -2.68 -15.04
C LEU A 188 -2.08 -2.63 -13.61
N PHE A 189 -2.20 -3.74 -12.88
CA PHE A 189 -1.81 -3.80 -11.48
C PHE A 189 -0.32 -4.03 -11.34
N GLY A 190 0.26 -4.94 -12.13
CA GLY A 190 1.70 -5.22 -12.06
C GLY A 190 2.52 -3.97 -12.30
N VAL A 191 2.19 -3.18 -13.31
CA VAL A 191 2.93 -1.96 -13.66
C VAL A 191 2.72 -0.83 -12.67
N ALA A 192 1.46 -0.54 -12.31
CA ALA A 192 1.17 0.55 -11.38
C ALA A 192 1.78 0.27 -10.00
N ILE A 193 1.71 -0.98 -9.54
CA ILE A 193 2.28 -1.39 -8.25
C ILE A 193 3.80 -1.46 -8.34
N ALA A 194 4.38 -2.03 -9.41
CA ALA A 194 5.83 -2.08 -9.59
C ALA A 194 6.43 -0.67 -9.66
N ALA A 195 5.85 0.23 -10.45
CA ALA A 195 6.30 1.62 -10.52
C ALA A 195 6.13 2.34 -9.19
N GLY A 196 5.04 2.11 -8.47
CA GLY A 196 4.83 2.68 -7.14
C GLY A 196 5.80 2.15 -6.08
N LEU A 197 6.13 0.86 -6.13
CA LEU A 197 7.12 0.24 -5.26
C LEU A 197 8.53 0.70 -5.62
N ASP A 198 8.86 0.82 -6.90
CA ASP A 198 10.13 1.36 -7.37
C ASP A 198 10.32 2.80 -6.85
N TRP A 199 9.30 3.65 -7.01
CA TRP A 199 9.28 4.99 -6.42
C TRP A 199 9.44 4.95 -4.89
N LEU A 200 8.70 4.07 -4.21
CA LEU A 200 8.84 3.92 -2.76
C LEU A 200 10.26 3.48 -2.38
N GLY A 201 10.88 2.59 -3.15
CA GLY A 201 12.25 2.10 -2.96
C GLY A 201 13.30 3.20 -3.06
N LEU A 202 13.05 4.27 -3.82
CA LEU A 202 13.96 5.42 -3.88
C LEU A 202 14.14 6.12 -2.52
N TYR A 203 13.20 5.94 -1.58
CA TYR A 203 13.36 6.43 -0.20
C TYR A 203 14.35 5.62 0.64
N GLU A 204 14.80 4.44 0.19
CA GLU A 204 15.85 3.65 0.86
C GLU A 204 17.18 4.42 0.90
N ALA A 205 17.44 5.26 -0.11
CA ALA A 205 18.64 6.10 -0.22
C ALA A 205 18.55 7.42 0.58
N SER A 206 17.51 7.62 1.40
CA SER A 206 17.28 8.90 2.07
C SER A 206 18.28 9.21 3.19
N SER A 207 19.00 10.34 3.06
CA SER A 207 19.91 10.89 4.10
C SER A 207 19.21 11.17 5.43
N THR A 208 17.96 11.63 5.37
CA THR A 208 17.16 12.02 6.52
C THR A 208 16.46 10.84 7.18
N LYS A 209 16.69 9.61 6.67
CA LYS A 209 16.12 8.36 7.16
C LYS A 209 14.59 8.42 7.22
N VAL A 210 13.96 8.90 6.15
CA VAL A 210 12.49 8.94 6.05
C VAL A 210 11.96 7.50 6.12
N TYR A 211 11.03 7.23 7.05
CA TYR A 211 10.48 5.89 7.31
C TYR A 211 11.53 4.84 7.75
N PRO A 212 12.23 5.04 8.88
CA PRO A 212 13.34 4.19 9.27
C PRO A 212 12.93 2.73 9.52
N LYS A 213 11.69 2.48 9.95
CA LYS A 213 11.15 1.12 10.10
C LYS A 213 11.03 0.37 8.78
N LEU A 214 10.75 1.08 7.69
CA LEU A 214 10.53 0.45 6.40
C LEU A 214 11.86 0.12 5.71
N PHE A 215 12.84 1.03 5.78
CA PHE A 215 14.07 0.94 5.00
C PHE A 215 15.33 0.60 5.81
N HIS A 216 15.41 0.96 7.10
CA HIS A 216 16.67 0.88 7.85
C HIS A 216 16.65 -0.12 9.02
N VAL A 217 15.49 -0.63 9.42
CA VAL A 217 15.41 -1.69 10.41
C VAL A 217 15.66 -3.02 9.71
N ASP A 218 16.72 -3.70 10.13
CA ASP A 218 16.99 -5.06 9.70
C ASP A 218 16.14 -6.05 10.50
N TYR A 219 15.28 -6.78 9.79
CA TYR A 219 14.41 -7.80 10.34
C TYR A 219 15.07 -9.19 10.36
N SER A 220 16.31 -9.33 9.85
CA SER A 220 17.05 -10.60 9.85
C SER A 220 17.41 -11.08 11.26
N GLY A 221 17.68 -10.13 12.17
CA GLY A 221 18.14 -10.39 13.53
C GLY A 221 17.03 -10.79 14.50
N GLY A 222 16.37 -11.92 14.25
CA GLY A 222 15.74 -12.86 15.20
C GLY A 222 14.84 -12.37 16.34
N THR A 223 14.58 -11.07 16.50
CA THR A 223 13.72 -10.54 17.55
C THR A 223 12.27 -10.77 17.14
N SER A 224 11.66 -11.81 17.72
CA SER A 224 10.34 -12.35 17.36
C SER A 224 9.24 -11.29 17.19
N ASN A 225 9.32 -10.20 17.95
CA ASN A 225 8.34 -9.11 17.91
C ASN A 225 8.34 -8.30 16.59
N SER A 226 9.47 -8.22 15.90
CA SER A 226 9.56 -7.50 14.61
C SER A 226 9.06 -8.37 13.45
N ILE A 227 9.31 -9.67 13.53
CA ILE A 227 8.81 -10.68 12.57
C ILE A 227 7.29 -10.81 12.70
N THR A 228 6.72 -10.74 13.91
CA THR A 228 5.26 -10.75 14.09
C THR A 228 4.62 -9.48 13.55
N GLU A 229 5.20 -8.29 13.76
CA GLU A 229 4.66 -7.05 13.19
C GLU A 229 4.68 -7.06 11.65
N ALA A 230 5.79 -7.47 11.03
CA ALA A 230 5.87 -7.62 9.58
C ALA A 230 4.94 -8.73 9.07
N GLY A 231 4.84 -9.84 9.80
CA GLY A 231 3.94 -10.95 9.53
C GLY A 231 2.47 -10.54 9.59
N ILE A 232 2.07 -9.68 10.52
CA ILE A 232 0.70 -9.15 10.62
C ILE A 232 0.37 -8.25 9.43
N VAL A 233 1.30 -7.36 9.05
CA VAL A 233 1.14 -6.52 7.85
C VAL A 233 1.07 -7.38 6.58
N PHE A 234 1.90 -8.43 6.50
CA PHE A 234 1.86 -9.42 5.44
C PHE A 234 0.52 -10.16 5.37
N LEU A 235 0.02 -10.65 6.50
CA LEU A 235 -1.25 -11.34 6.60
C LEU A 235 -2.40 -10.40 6.19
N HIS A 236 -2.28 -9.11 6.51
CA HIS A 236 -3.24 -8.10 6.11
C HIS A 236 -3.26 -7.84 4.60
N LEU A 237 -2.09 -7.60 4.01
CA LEU A 237 -1.94 -7.37 2.57
C LEU A 237 -2.36 -8.60 1.78
N SER A 238 -1.91 -9.78 2.20
CA SER A 238 -2.29 -11.06 1.58
C SER A 238 -3.78 -11.33 1.68
N ALA A 239 -4.40 -11.02 2.82
CA ALA A 239 -5.84 -11.15 2.96
C ALA A 239 -6.60 -10.16 2.06
N LEU A 240 -6.16 -8.90 1.94
CA LEU A 240 -6.77 -7.94 1.02
C LEU A 240 -6.67 -8.40 -0.44
N ILE A 241 -5.48 -8.87 -0.83
CA ILE A 241 -5.25 -9.42 -2.17
C ILE A 241 -6.11 -10.67 -2.36
N GLY A 242 -6.16 -11.58 -1.39
CA GLY A 242 -7.01 -12.76 -1.40
C GLY A 242 -8.51 -12.43 -1.51
N CYS A 243 -9.00 -11.41 -0.80
CA CYS A 243 -10.38 -10.94 -0.91
C CYS A 243 -10.68 -10.44 -2.33
N SER A 244 -9.76 -9.66 -2.90
CA SER A 244 -9.90 -9.13 -4.26
C SER A 244 -9.86 -10.24 -5.31
N ALA A 245 -8.95 -11.20 -5.17
CA ALA A 245 -8.82 -12.36 -6.05
C ALA A 245 -10.03 -13.29 -5.96
N LEU A 246 -10.55 -13.55 -4.75
CA LEU A 246 -11.79 -14.30 -4.56
C LEU A 246 -12.98 -13.58 -5.18
N SER A 247 -13.14 -12.27 -4.93
CA SER A 247 -14.22 -11.48 -5.53
C SER A 247 -14.17 -11.53 -7.06
N TYR A 248 -12.97 -11.41 -7.64
CA TYR A 248 -12.77 -11.52 -9.08
C TYR A 248 -13.06 -12.94 -9.59
N GLY A 249 -12.50 -13.98 -8.95
CA GLY A 249 -12.76 -15.39 -9.31
C GLY A 249 -14.25 -15.74 -9.32
N PHE A 250 -15.03 -15.19 -8.40
CA PHE A 250 -16.49 -15.37 -8.41
C PHE A 250 -17.20 -14.59 -9.51
N TYR A 251 -16.76 -13.36 -9.82
CA TYR A 251 -17.26 -12.61 -10.97
C TYR A 251 -17.05 -13.40 -12.27
N LEU A 252 -15.87 -14.00 -12.41
CA LEU A 252 -15.49 -14.84 -13.53
C LEU A 252 -16.30 -16.12 -13.63
N LEU A 253 -16.54 -16.78 -12.50
CA LEU A 253 -17.36 -17.99 -12.44
C LEU A 253 -18.79 -17.68 -12.91
N ALA A 254 -19.35 -16.54 -12.47
CA ALA A 254 -20.67 -16.11 -12.91
C ALA A 254 -20.73 -15.81 -14.42
N LEU A 255 -19.63 -15.31 -14.98
CA LEU A 255 -19.45 -15.06 -16.41
C LEU A 255 -19.43 -16.38 -17.22
N VAL A 256 -18.81 -17.44 -16.69
CA VAL A 256 -18.84 -18.78 -17.32
C VAL A 256 -20.25 -19.40 -17.24
N PHE A 257 -20.98 -19.16 -16.15
CA PHE A 257 -22.36 -19.62 -16.01
C PHE A 257 -23.38 -18.79 -16.81
N LEU A 258 -22.97 -17.64 -17.37
CA LEU A 258 -23.70 -16.90 -18.40
C LEU A 258 -23.34 -17.52 -19.76
N PRO A 259 -24.19 -18.38 -20.35
CA PRO A 259 -23.88 -18.96 -21.65
C PRO A 259 -23.85 -17.85 -22.69
N GLY A 260 -22.74 -17.74 -23.42
CA GLY A 260 -22.62 -16.92 -24.63
C GLY A 260 -23.39 -17.50 -25.81
N ASP A 261 -24.55 -18.10 -25.57
CA ASP A 261 -25.36 -18.70 -26.62
C ASP A 261 -26.05 -17.57 -27.40
N SER A 262 -25.54 -17.39 -28.61
CA SER A 262 -26.18 -16.62 -29.68
C SER A 262 -27.69 -16.96 -29.72
N PRO A 263 -28.57 -15.96 -29.86
CA PRO A 263 -30.02 -16.12 -29.70
C PRO A 263 -30.62 -17.00 -30.81
N SER A 264 -30.46 -18.33 -30.69
CA SER A 264 -31.27 -19.28 -31.42
C SER A 264 -32.67 -19.27 -30.80
N LYS A 265 -33.64 -18.90 -31.63
CA LYS A 265 -35.00 -18.41 -31.31
C LYS A 265 -35.90 -19.31 -30.43
N SER A 266 -35.44 -20.42 -29.87
CA SER A 266 -36.34 -21.51 -29.46
C SER A 266 -36.58 -21.70 -27.96
N ASN A 267 -35.95 -20.97 -27.03
CA ASN A 267 -36.15 -21.28 -25.60
C ASN A 267 -36.04 -20.08 -24.63
N ASN A 268 -36.91 -19.07 -24.82
CA ASN A 268 -36.94 -17.84 -24.01
C ASN A 268 -37.04 -18.07 -22.50
N GLY A 269 -37.71 -19.13 -22.04
CA GLY A 269 -37.89 -19.38 -20.60
C GLY A 269 -36.61 -19.79 -19.86
N ARG A 270 -35.71 -20.53 -20.52
CA ARG A 270 -34.51 -21.09 -19.88
C ARG A 270 -33.39 -20.04 -19.74
N GLY A 271 -33.36 -19.03 -20.61
CA GLY A 271 -32.41 -17.92 -20.54
C GLY A 271 -32.65 -16.99 -19.35
N ILE A 272 -33.91 -16.67 -19.05
CA ILE A 272 -34.29 -15.79 -17.93
C ILE A 272 -33.88 -16.43 -16.59
N LEU A 273 -34.17 -17.72 -16.40
CA LEU A 273 -33.80 -18.43 -15.18
C LEU A 273 -32.27 -18.44 -14.96
N ARG A 274 -31.48 -18.64 -16.02
CA ARG A 274 -30.01 -18.58 -15.94
C ARG A 274 -29.50 -17.19 -15.57
N MET A 275 -30.06 -16.12 -16.13
CA MET A 275 -29.68 -14.74 -15.72
C MET A 275 -29.97 -14.49 -14.25
N ILE A 276 -31.13 -14.93 -13.75
CA ILE A 276 -31.50 -14.77 -12.34
C ILE A 276 -30.53 -15.54 -11.44
N VAL A 277 -30.21 -16.80 -11.77
CA VAL A 277 -29.27 -17.62 -11.00
C VAL A 277 -27.86 -17.03 -11.00
N SER A 278 -27.35 -16.58 -12.16
CA SER A 278 -26.03 -15.94 -12.25
C SER A 278 -25.95 -14.67 -11.41
N ASN A 279 -26.95 -13.79 -11.49
CA ASN A 279 -26.99 -12.56 -10.69
C ASN A 279 -27.08 -12.82 -9.18
N LEU A 280 -27.87 -13.81 -8.74
CA LEU A 280 -27.90 -14.23 -7.34
C LEU A 280 -26.54 -14.75 -6.88
N PHE A 281 -25.86 -15.54 -7.73
CA PHE A 281 -24.55 -16.09 -7.43
C PHE A 281 -23.48 -14.98 -7.31
N VAL A 282 -23.46 -14.01 -8.24
CA VAL A 282 -22.58 -12.83 -8.16
C VAL A 282 -22.81 -12.04 -6.88
N GLY A 283 -24.08 -11.78 -6.56
CA GLY A 283 -24.48 -11.02 -5.38
C GLY A 283 -23.98 -11.68 -4.08
N VAL A 284 -24.36 -12.94 -3.86
CA VAL A 284 -23.99 -13.71 -2.65
C VAL A 284 -22.48 -13.79 -2.49
N ASN A 285 -21.73 -14.07 -3.55
CA ASN A 285 -20.28 -14.20 -3.47
C ASN A 285 -19.57 -12.89 -3.14
N SER A 286 -20.08 -11.78 -3.67
CA SER A 286 -19.52 -10.47 -3.35
C SER A 286 -19.77 -10.09 -1.90
N PHE A 287 -20.92 -10.47 -1.34
CA PHE A 287 -21.18 -10.33 0.10
C PHE A 287 -20.25 -11.22 0.94
N ILE A 288 -19.97 -12.45 0.51
CA ILE A 288 -19.01 -13.34 1.19
C ILE A 288 -17.60 -12.74 1.16
N SER A 289 -17.15 -12.21 0.03
CA SER A 289 -15.85 -11.54 -0.07
C SER A 289 -15.76 -10.30 0.83
N LEU A 290 -16.80 -9.46 0.86
CA LEU A 290 -16.87 -8.31 1.75
C LEU A 290 -16.86 -8.73 3.22
N ALA A 291 -17.63 -9.75 3.60
CA ALA A 291 -17.66 -10.29 4.95
C ALA A 291 -16.31 -10.88 5.37
N PHE A 292 -15.62 -11.57 4.46
CA PHE A 292 -14.28 -12.09 4.68
C PHE A 292 -13.25 -10.96 4.87
N ALA A 293 -13.28 -9.94 4.01
CA ALA A 293 -12.43 -8.75 4.15
C ALA A 293 -12.63 -8.08 5.51
N MET A 294 -13.90 -7.83 5.88
CA MET A 294 -14.27 -7.25 7.18
C MET A 294 -13.85 -8.15 8.35
N GLY A 295 -14.00 -9.48 8.22
CA GLY A 295 -13.55 -10.45 9.21
C GLY A 295 -12.04 -10.41 9.45
N VAL A 296 -11.25 -10.31 8.38
CA VAL A 296 -9.79 -10.13 8.46
C VAL A 296 -9.46 -8.79 9.14
N PHE A 297 -10.11 -7.68 8.77
CA PHE A 297 -9.92 -6.39 9.45
C PHE A 297 -10.21 -6.48 10.94
N VAL A 298 -11.29 -7.17 11.33
CA VAL A 298 -11.65 -7.40 12.74
C VAL A 298 -10.60 -8.27 13.43
N LEU A 299 -10.13 -9.35 12.79
CA LEU A 299 -9.10 -10.24 13.35
C LEU A 299 -7.80 -9.47 13.61
N LEU A 300 -7.34 -8.69 12.64
CA LEU A 300 -6.13 -7.87 12.75
C LEU A 300 -6.29 -6.77 13.79
N TYR A 301 -7.46 -6.16 13.88
CA TYR A 301 -7.79 -5.22 14.95
C TYR A 301 -7.69 -5.89 16.33
N GLN A 302 -8.19 -7.12 16.47
CA GLN A 302 -8.11 -7.88 17.72
C GLN A 302 -6.66 -8.27 18.05
N ILE A 303 -5.86 -8.68 17.07
CA ILE A 303 -4.43 -8.98 17.24
C ILE A 303 -3.67 -7.71 17.67
N GLY A 304 -3.89 -6.58 16.98
CA GLY A 304 -3.28 -5.30 17.35
C GLY A 304 -3.73 -4.76 18.71
N ARG A 305 -4.94 -5.11 19.17
CA ARG A 305 -5.44 -4.81 20.51
C ARG A 305 -4.81 -5.73 21.58
N ARG A 306 -4.53 -6.99 21.25
CA ARG A 306 -3.89 -7.98 22.15
C ARG A 306 -2.43 -7.63 22.40
N ASP A 307 -1.70 -7.13 21.40
CA ASP A 307 -0.28 -6.74 21.51
C ASP A 307 -0.08 -5.35 22.16
N HIS A 308 -0.92 -5.00 23.12
CA HIS A 308 -0.87 -3.73 23.86
C HIS A 308 0.43 -3.48 24.65
N ALA A 309 1.32 -4.48 24.75
CA ALA A 309 2.68 -4.32 25.24
C ALA A 309 3.61 -3.61 24.22
N SER A 310 3.41 -3.84 22.92
CA SER A 310 4.19 -3.21 21.85
C SER A 310 3.76 -1.76 21.61
N LEU A 311 4.74 -0.92 21.26
CA LEU A 311 4.53 0.51 21.00
C LEU A 311 3.61 0.76 19.78
N LEU A 312 3.52 -0.22 18.87
CA LEU A 312 2.67 -0.21 17.68
C LEU A 312 1.21 -0.55 18.02
N GLY A 313 0.96 -1.53 18.89
CA GLY A 313 -0.40 -1.84 19.38
C GLY A 313 -1.04 -0.67 20.13
N ARG A 314 -0.24 0.07 20.93
CA ARG A 314 -0.65 1.35 21.53
C ARG A 314 -0.90 2.47 20.50
N CYS A 315 -0.32 2.37 19.32
CA CYS A 315 -0.48 3.32 18.21
C CYS A 315 -1.78 3.03 17.43
N ILE A 316 -2.08 1.76 17.18
CA ILE A 316 -3.28 1.27 16.50
C ILE A 316 -4.53 1.50 17.37
N ALA A 317 -4.47 1.19 18.67
CA ALA A 317 -5.58 1.43 19.61
C ALA A 317 -5.90 2.92 19.85
N ARG A 318 -5.00 3.83 19.42
CA ARG A 318 -5.22 5.29 19.45
C ARG A 318 -5.74 5.87 18.14
N LEU A 319 -5.96 5.04 17.11
CA LEU A 319 -6.52 5.49 15.84
C LEU A 319 -7.99 5.90 16.02
N SER A 320 -8.27 7.14 15.63
CA SER A 320 -9.57 7.79 15.80
C SER A 320 -10.72 7.12 15.02
N GLY A 321 -10.44 6.28 14.02
CA GLY A 321 -11.46 5.53 13.28
C GLY A 321 -12.18 4.48 14.11
N VAL A 322 -11.52 3.94 15.14
CA VAL A 322 -12.05 2.89 16.01
C VAL A 322 -13.00 3.44 17.08
N ARG A 323 -12.84 4.70 17.49
CA ARG A 323 -13.73 5.37 18.46
C ARG A 323 -14.88 6.15 17.80
N LEU A 324 -14.86 6.34 16.48
CA LEU A 324 -15.82 7.21 15.81
C LEU A 324 -17.21 6.59 15.69
N ILE A 325 -17.36 5.27 15.79
CA ILE A 325 -18.67 4.62 15.60
C ILE A 325 -19.59 4.78 16.85
N LEU A 326 -19.06 5.20 18.02
CA LEU A 326 -19.87 5.38 19.24
C LEU A 326 -19.84 6.78 19.86
N TYR A 327 -19.13 7.76 19.29
CA TYR A 327 -18.92 9.04 19.99
C TYR A 327 -18.81 10.27 19.07
N VAL A 328 -19.74 10.44 18.13
CA VAL A 328 -19.79 11.65 17.27
C VAL A 328 -20.59 12.81 17.87
N ARG A 329 -21.21 12.68 19.06
CA ARG A 329 -22.17 13.72 19.49
C ARG A 329 -21.64 14.91 20.32
N ARG A 330 -20.37 15.04 20.77
CA ARG A 330 -20.08 16.19 21.68
C ARG A 330 -18.70 16.84 21.80
N THR A 331 -17.65 16.44 21.06
CA THR A 331 -16.28 16.85 21.46
C THR A 331 -15.47 17.63 20.42
N TYR A 332 -16.14 18.39 19.55
CA TYR A 332 -15.48 19.33 18.61
C TYR A 332 -15.76 20.81 18.91
N TRP A 333 -15.96 21.15 20.19
CA TRP A 333 -15.82 22.53 20.65
C TRP A 333 -14.42 22.72 21.24
N LEU A 334 -13.63 23.58 20.59
CA LEU A 334 -12.33 24.04 21.06
C LEU A 334 -12.49 24.77 22.40
N PRO A 335 -11.72 24.45 23.45
CA PRO A 335 -11.60 25.35 24.58
C PRO A 335 -10.70 26.52 24.16
N SER A 336 -11.30 27.69 23.98
CA SER A 336 -10.61 28.98 23.94
C SER A 336 -10.09 29.31 25.35
N GLY A 337 -8.97 28.71 25.73
CA GLY A 337 -8.33 28.93 27.03
C GLY A 337 -6.83 29.10 26.86
N ILE A 338 -6.37 30.34 26.91
CA ILE A 338 -4.98 30.75 26.82
C ILE A 338 -4.27 30.32 28.11
N SER A 339 -3.63 29.15 28.10
CA SER A 339 -2.59 28.84 29.08
C SER A 339 -1.36 28.29 28.37
N PHE A 340 -0.36 29.16 28.24
CA PHE A 340 0.96 28.86 27.69
C PHE A 340 1.78 28.08 28.72
N HIS A 341 1.71 26.75 28.65
CA HIS A 341 2.77 25.90 29.16
C HIS A 341 3.39 25.12 27.99
N PRO A 342 4.70 25.26 27.73
CA PRO A 342 5.36 24.60 26.62
C PRO A 342 5.42 23.09 26.88
N ARG A 343 4.43 22.36 26.36
CA ARG A 343 4.47 20.89 26.38
C ARG A 343 5.56 20.38 25.42
N PRO A 344 6.28 19.31 25.78
CA PRO A 344 7.44 18.82 25.03
C PRO A 344 7.07 18.45 23.59
N ARG A 345 7.87 18.96 22.64
CA ARG A 345 7.65 18.92 21.17
C ARG A 345 7.52 17.50 20.60
N LEU A 346 8.04 16.49 21.29
CA LEU A 346 7.83 15.07 20.98
C LEU A 346 6.35 14.66 20.95
N PHE A 347 5.49 15.35 21.70
CA PHE A 347 4.06 15.07 21.71
C PHE A 347 3.37 15.49 20.40
N TYR A 348 3.85 16.55 19.74
CA TYR A 348 3.29 17.05 18.49
C TYR A 348 3.78 16.25 17.28
N LEU A 349 5.06 15.87 17.23
CA LEU A 349 5.61 15.03 16.16
C LEU A 349 4.99 13.63 16.18
N LYS A 350 4.84 13.02 17.38
CA LYS A 350 4.14 11.75 17.54
C LYS A 350 2.68 11.85 17.08
N ARG A 351 2.01 12.99 17.34
CA ARG A 351 0.63 13.22 16.90
C ARG A 351 0.52 13.48 15.40
N LEU A 352 1.53 14.09 14.79
CA LEU A 352 1.60 14.36 13.35
C LEU A 352 1.86 13.06 12.58
N ILE A 353 2.84 12.24 13.01
CA ILE A 353 3.16 10.94 12.40
C ILE A 353 1.96 9.98 12.49
N ILE A 354 1.28 9.92 13.64
CA ILE A 354 0.07 9.09 13.80
C ILE A 354 -1.08 9.59 12.89
N ARG A 355 -1.23 10.91 12.72
CA ARG A 355 -2.25 11.49 11.84
C ARG A 355 -1.93 11.36 10.36
N GLN A 356 -0.67 11.46 9.96
CA GLN A 356 -0.27 11.48 8.54
C GLN A 356 0.01 10.06 8.03
N ALA A 357 0.74 9.24 8.79
CA ALA A 357 1.17 7.91 8.31
C ALA A 357 0.13 6.81 8.50
N ILE A 358 -0.86 6.98 9.40
CA ILE A 358 -1.83 5.93 9.68
C ILE A 358 -3.26 6.41 9.48
N LYS A 359 -3.61 7.61 9.96
CA LYS A 359 -4.98 8.13 9.78
C LYS A 359 -5.27 8.48 8.32
N ILE A 360 -4.32 9.00 7.53
CA ILE A 360 -4.58 9.27 6.11
C ILE A 360 -4.74 7.96 5.33
N PRO A 361 -3.83 6.96 5.41
CA PRO A 361 -4.01 5.70 4.69
C PRO A 361 -5.22 4.90 5.18
N MET A 362 -5.54 4.92 6.47
CA MET A 362 -6.72 4.21 6.99
C MET A 362 -8.03 4.92 6.63
N ASN A 363 -8.05 6.26 6.64
CA ASN A 363 -9.20 7.00 6.11
C ASN A 363 -9.32 6.84 4.60
N LEU A 364 -8.20 6.75 3.87
CA LEU A 364 -8.18 6.50 2.43
C LEU A 364 -8.64 5.06 2.13
N ALA A 365 -8.23 4.07 2.92
CA ALA A 365 -8.67 2.68 2.81
C ALA A 365 -10.15 2.54 3.17
N LEU A 366 -10.63 3.24 4.20
CA LEU A 366 -12.04 3.25 4.57
C LEU A 366 -12.89 4.01 3.54
N LEU A 367 -12.36 5.09 2.97
CA LEU A 367 -12.98 5.82 1.86
C LEU A 367 -12.99 4.94 0.59
N CYS A 368 -11.91 4.25 0.25
CA CYS A 368 -11.86 3.29 -0.84
C CYS A 368 -12.83 2.13 -0.60
N GLY A 369 -12.91 1.61 0.62
CA GLY A 369 -13.90 0.59 1.00
C GLY A 369 -15.34 1.09 0.85
N LEU A 370 -15.61 2.34 1.24
CA LEU A 370 -16.92 2.97 1.08
C LEU A 370 -17.25 3.25 -0.39
N ILE A 371 -16.29 3.76 -1.16
CA ILE A 371 -16.41 3.96 -2.62
C ILE A 371 -16.65 2.63 -3.31
N LEU A 372 -15.89 1.58 -3.00
CA LEU A 372 -16.08 0.24 -3.53
C LEU A 372 -17.45 -0.31 -3.15
N THR A 373 -17.90 -0.10 -1.91
CA THR A 373 -19.25 -0.51 -1.47
C THR A 373 -20.33 0.24 -2.24
N VAL A 374 -20.18 1.56 -2.46
CA VAL A 374 -21.11 2.37 -3.25
C VAL A 374 -21.10 1.94 -4.71
N ILE A 375 -19.94 1.76 -5.34
CA ILE A 375 -19.80 1.25 -6.72
C ILE A 375 -20.46 -0.12 -6.82
N PHE A 376 -20.22 -1.00 -5.86
CA PHE A 376 -20.82 -2.33 -5.80
C PHE A 376 -22.35 -2.26 -5.72
N PHE A 377 -22.90 -1.39 -4.86
CA PHE A 377 -24.33 -1.14 -4.80
C PHE A 377 -24.87 -0.56 -6.11
N LEU A 378 -24.15 0.35 -6.75
CA LEU A 378 -24.58 1.01 -7.99
C LEU A 378 -24.58 0.04 -9.17
N VAL A 379 -23.55 -0.81 -9.29
CA VAL A 379 -23.48 -1.90 -10.26
C VAL A 379 -24.58 -2.92 -10.00
N GLY A 380 -24.80 -3.31 -8.74
CA GLY A 380 -25.91 -4.17 -8.34
C GLY A 380 -27.26 -3.60 -8.77
N MET A 381 -27.52 -2.32 -8.49
CA MET A 381 -28.75 -1.63 -8.89
C MET A 381 -28.90 -1.54 -10.42
N LEU A 382 -27.81 -1.29 -11.16
CA LEU A 382 -27.84 -1.26 -12.62
C LEU A 382 -28.16 -2.64 -13.23
N VAL A 383 -27.56 -3.71 -12.68
CA VAL A 383 -27.86 -5.09 -13.05
C VAL A 383 -29.34 -5.41 -12.75
N TRP A 384 -29.86 -4.97 -11.61
CA TRP A 384 -31.27 -5.10 -11.23
C TRP A 384 -32.21 -4.35 -12.19
N CYS A 385 -31.90 -3.10 -12.53
CA CYS A 385 -32.68 -2.32 -13.50
C CYS A 385 -32.69 -3.00 -14.88
N SER A 386 -31.53 -3.50 -15.33
CA SER A 386 -31.42 -4.26 -16.58
C SER A 386 -32.28 -5.52 -16.57
N LEU A 387 -32.24 -6.29 -15.47
CA LEU A 387 -33.07 -7.48 -15.28
C LEU A 387 -34.56 -7.13 -15.31
N ALA A 388 -34.96 -6.08 -14.61
CA ALA A 388 -36.35 -5.62 -14.56
C ALA A 388 -36.86 -5.21 -15.96
N ILE A 389 -36.06 -4.44 -16.71
CA ILE A 389 -36.39 -4.04 -18.09
C ILE A 389 -36.54 -5.27 -19.00
N ASN A 390 -35.65 -6.26 -18.88
CA ASN A 390 -35.73 -7.49 -19.67
C ASN A 390 -36.94 -8.35 -19.31
N LEU A 391 -37.29 -8.43 -18.02
CA LEU A 391 -38.50 -9.14 -17.56
C LEU A 391 -39.79 -8.43 -18.01
N LEU A 392 -39.83 -7.09 -17.99
CA LEU A 392 -40.94 -6.29 -18.52
C LEU A 392 -41.19 -6.56 -20.01
N LYS A 393 -40.13 -6.80 -20.80
CA LYS A 393 -40.25 -7.18 -22.22
C LYS A 393 -40.82 -8.60 -22.43
N GLY A 394 -40.69 -9.49 -21.44
CA GLY A 394 -41.15 -10.88 -21.52
C GLY A 394 -42.67 -11.07 -21.43
N GLY A 395 -43.41 -10.04 -21.04
CA GLY A 395 -44.87 -10.05 -20.89
C GLY A 395 -45.36 -9.78 -19.46
N PRO A 396 -46.65 -9.45 -19.26
CA PRO A 396 -47.18 -8.95 -18.00
C PRO A 396 -47.12 -9.95 -16.84
N TRP A 397 -47.06 -11.26 -17.13
CA TRP A 397 -46.92 -12.30 -16.11
C TRP A 397 -45.59 -12.23 -15.33
N TYR A 398 -44.54 -11.66 -15.92
CA TYR A 398 -43.25 -11.46 -15.24
C TYR A 398 -43.26 -10.28 -14.28
N LEU A 399 -44.26 -9.39 -14.34
CA LEU A 399 -44.36 -8.19 -13.51
C LEU A 399 -44.61 -8.55 -12.04
N LEU A 400 -45.38 -9.62 -11.78
CA LEU A 400 -45.55 -10.20 -10.45
C LEU A 400 -44.21 -10.74 -9.91
N LEU A 401 -43.43 -11.42 -10.75
CA LEU A 401 -42.15 -12.01 -10.37
C LEU A 401 -41.10 -10.92 -10.09
N VAL A 402 -41.08 -9.85 -10.90
CA VAL A 402 -40.27 -8.64 -10.65
C VAL A 402 -40.67 -7.98 -9.33
N MET A 403 -41.97 -7.82 -9.05
CA MET A 403 -42.47 -7.24 -7.80
C MET A 403 -42.09 -8.09 -6.59
N ILE A 404 -42.28 -9.41 -6.65
CA ILE A 404 -41.90 -10.33 -5.58
C ILE A 404 -40.38 -10.27 -5.35
N HIS A 405 -39.59 -10.29 -6.42
CA HIS A 405 -38.14 -10.26 -6.29
C HIS A 405 -37.62 -8.90 -5.80
N PHE A 406 -38.25 -7.79 -6.22
CA PHE A 406 -37.99 -6.45 -5.73
C PHE A 406 -38.32 -6.34 -4.23
N LEU A 407 -39.52 -6.77 -3.81
CA LEU A 407 -39.93 -6.81 -2.40
C LEU A 407 -38.99 -7.69 -1.56
N LEU A 408 -38.61 -8.86 -2.08
CA LEU A 408 -37.65 -9.74 -1.44
C LEU A 408 -36.27 -9.08 -1.30
N SER A 409 -35.77 -8.42 -2.34
CA SER A 409 -34.48 -7.72 -2.28
C SER A 409 -34.50 -6.52 -1.31
N LEU A 410 -35.62 -5.79 -1.26
CA LEU A 410 -35.83 -4.63 -0.40
C LEU A 410 -35.94 -5.02 1.08
N PHE A 411 -36.34 -6.26 1.38
CA PHE A 411 -36.33 -6.81 2.73
C PHE A 411 -35.03 -7.54 3.06
N VAL A 412 -34.54 -8.42 2.17
CA VAL A 412 -33.39 -9.29 2.44
C VAL A 412 -32.11 -8.49 2.55
N ILE A 413 -31.88 -7.48 1.71
CA ILE A 413 -30.63 -6.70 1.74
C ILE A 413 -30.51 -5.92 3.07
N PRO A 414 -31.50 -5.13 3.53
CA PRO A 414 -31.41 -4.46 4.83
C PRO A 414 -31.36 -5.43 6.01
N THR A 415 -32.11 -6.53 5.95
CA THR A 415 -32.13 -7.53 7.03
C THR A 415 -30.77 -8.23 7.15
N PHE A 416 -30.13 -8.54 6.03
CA PHE A 416 -28.79 -9.12 5.99
C PHE A 416 -27.74 -8.14 6.50
N LEU A 417 -27.78 -6.86 6.07
CA LEU A 417 -26.90 -5.81 6.59
C LEU A 417 -27.08 -5.62 8.10
N PHE A 418 -28.32 -5.67 8.59
CA PHE A 418 -28.65 -5.59 10.00
C PHE A 418 -28.13 -6.81 10.78
N LEU A 419 -28.29 -8.03 10.25
CA LEU A 419 -27.73 -9.26 10.83
C LEU A 419 -26.21 -9.25 10.88
N CYS A 420 -25.54 -8.80 9.81
CA CYS A 420 -24.10 -8.59 9.81
C CYS A 420 -23.70 -7.58 10.89
N GLY A 421 -24.44 -6.47 11.04
CA GLY A 421 -24.24 -5.51 12.13
C GLY A 421 -24.36 -6.15 13.52
N ILE A 422 -25.39 -6.97 13.74
CA ILE A 422 -25.60 -7.70 15.00
C ILE A 422 -24.49 -8.73 15.25
N ILE A 423 -24.08 -9.52 14.26
CA ILE A 423 -23.02 -10.52 14.40
C ILE A 423 -21.70 -9.83 14.76
N ILE A 424 -21.38 -8.72 14.09
CA ILE A 424 -20.21 -7.91 14.41
C ILE A 424 -20.31 -7.36 15.85
N GLN A 425 -21.50 -6.90 16.28
CA GLN A 425 -21.73 -6.38 17.62
C GLN A 425 -21.68 -7.47 18.71
N LEU A 426 -22.23 -8.65 18.46
CA LEU A 426 -22.22 -9.79 19.38
C LEU A 426 -20.82 -10.41 19.47
N GLY A 427 -20.13 -10.57 18.34
CA GLY A 427 -18.72 -10.96 18.33
C GLY A 427 -17.87 -9.95 19.09
N TYR A 428 -18.12 -8.65 18.91
CA TYR A 428 -17.49 -7.60 19.71
C TYR A 428 -17.78 -7.74 21.21
N LYS A 429 -19.03 -7.94 21.60
CA LYS A 429 -19.45 -8.03 23.00
C LYS A 429 -18.93 -9.30 23.69
N GLY A 430 -19.09 -10.47 23.06
CA GLY A 430 -18.63 -11.75 23.61
C GLY A 430 -17.11 -11.81 23.78
N VAL A 431 -16.36 -11.24 22.83
CA VAL A 431 -14.91 -11.11 22.96
C VAL A 431 -14.53 -10.16 24.08
N VAL A 432 -15.22 -9.00 24.21
CA VAL A 432 -14.98 -8.06 25.32
C VAL A 432 -15.29 -8.68 26.67
N ASP A 433 -16.39 -9.41 26.80
CA ASP A 433 -16.82 -10.03 28.06
C ASP A 433 -15.89 -11.20 28.45
N HIS A 434 -15.49 -12.04 27.50
CA HIS A 434 -14.53 -13.13 27.73
C HIS A 434 -13.18 -12.61 28.24
N PHE A 435 -12.65 -11.57 27.61
CA PHE A 435 -11.38 -10.97 28.04
C PHE A 435 -11.51 -10.13 29.32
N SER A 436 -12.66 -9.50 29.57
CA SER A 436 -12.91 -8.82 30.85
C SER A 436 -13.03 -9.80 32.02
N GLY A 437 -13.49 -11.03 31.78
CA GLY A 437 -13.49 -12.12 32.76
C GLY A 437 -12.06 -12.59 33.04
N ALA A 438 -11.33 -12.99 32.01
CA ALA A 438 -9.95 -13.46 32.12
C ALA A 438 -9.01 -12.44 32.81
N TRP A 439 -9.26 -11.13 32.61
CA TRP A 439 -8.49 -10.07 33.27
C TRP A 439 -8.80 -9.92 34.77
N LYS A 440 -10.02 -10.25 35.20
CA LYS A 440 -10.39 -10.24 36.63
C LYS A 440 -9.76 -11.42 37.37
N ASP A 441 -9.56 -12.55 36.70
CA ASP A 441 -8.92 -13.74 37.28
C ASP A 441 -7.39 -13.61 37.40
N LEU A 442 -6.80 -12.62 36.73
CA LEU A 442 -5.36 -12.29 36.79
C LEU A 442 -5.01 -11.24 37.86
N ARG A 443 -6.00 -10.67 38.55
CA ARG A 443 -5.84 -9.79 39.71
C ARG A 443 -6.23 -10.53 40.97
#